data_AF-A0A951V4W9-F1
#
_entry.id   AF-A0A951V4W9-F1
#
_cell.length_a   1.000
_cell.length_b   1.000
_cell.length_c   1.000
_cell.angle_alpha   90.00
_cell.angle_beta   90.00
_cell.angle_gamma   90.00
#
_symmetry.space_group_name_H-M   'P 1'
#
loop_
_entity.id
_entity.type
_entity.pdbx_description
1 polymer ?
#
loop_
_entity_poly.entity_id
_entity_poly.type
_entity_poly.pdbx_seq_one_letter_code
_entity_poly.pdbx_strand_id
1 'polypeptide(L)' 'MSASTALTTINKWANDNTAGKIPKVLDQISGDAVMFIMNALYFKGDWSYQFDK' A
#
# COMPACT_ATOMS: atom_id res chain seq x y z
N MET A 1 15.99 -13.75 1.34
CA MET A 1 14.58 -13.54 0.91
C MET A 1 14.59 -13.46 -0.61
N SER A 2 13.74 -14.20 -1.33
CA SER A 2 13.63 -14.02 -2.78
C SER A 2 12.84 -12.76 -3.11
N ALA A 3 13.03 -12.20 -4.31
CA ALA A 3 12.29 -11.02 -4.79
C ALA A 3 10.76 -11.21 -4.73
N SER A 4 10.27 -12.45 -4.93
CA SER A 4 8.86 -12.80 -4.80
C SER A 4 8.32 -12.68 -3.37
N THR A 5 9.11 -13.07 -2.36
CA THR A 5 8.74 -12.89 -0.95
C THR A 5 8.72 -11.42 -0.57
N ALA A 6 9.75 -10.65 -0.95
CA ALA A 6 9.82 -9.22 -0.65
C ALA A 6 8.64 -8.44 -1.28
N LEU A 7 8.31 -8.73 -2.54
CA LEU A 7 7.16 -8.15 -3.25
C LEU A 7 5.84 -8.42 -2.52
N THR A 8 5.66 -9.66 -2.05
CA THR A 8 4.46 -10.07 -1.31
C THR A 8 4.39 -9.35 0.04
N THR A 9 5.51 -9.26 0.76
CA THR A 9 5.58 -8.57 2.06
C THR A 9 5.26 -7.08 1.95
N ILE A 10 5.83 -6.38 0.96
CA ILE A 10 5.60 -4.94 0.77
C ILE A 10 4.14 -4.66 0.40
N ASN A 11 3.58 -5.41 -0.55
CA ASN A 11 2.18 -5.23 -0.94
C ASN A 11 1.22 -5.58 0.20
N LYS A 12 1.51 -6.65 0.96
CA LYS A 12 0.73 -6.99 2.15
C LYS A 12 0.78 -5.88 3.21
N TRP A 13 1.97 -5.32 3.46
CA TRP A 13 2.11 -4.20 4.39
C TRP A 13 1.25 -3.00 3.98
N ALA A 14 1.30 -2.59 2.71
CA ALA A 14 0.49 -1.47 2.22
C ALA A 14 -1.01 -1.76 2.33
N ASN A 15 -1.43 -2.96 1.95
CA ASN A 15 -2.82 -3.41 2.01
C ASN A 15 -3.37 -3.36 3.45
N ASP A 16 -2.64 -3.95 4.39
CA ASP A 16 -3.03 -4.01 5.80
C ASP A 16 -3.07 -2.59 6.42
N ASN A 17 -2.08 -1.74 6.13
CA ASN A 17 -2.00 -0.38 6.69
C ASN A 17 -2.97 0.62 6.04
N THR A 18 -3.64 0.23 4.95
CA THR A 18 -4.62 1.07 4.26
C THR A 18 -6.01 0.46 4.24
N ALA A 19 -6.26 -0.50 5.14
CA ALA A 19 -7.56 -1.17 5.29
C ALA A 19 -8.13 -1.68 3.96
N GLY A 20 -7.29 -2.30 3.12
CA GLY A 20 -7.76 -2.84 1.84
C GLY A 20 -7.68 -1.88 0.64
N LYS A 21 -7.38 -0.59 0.86
CA LYS A 21 -7.55 0.44 -0.17
C LYS A 21 -6.37 0.61 -1.09
N ILE A 22 -5.18 0.23 -0.65
CA ILE A 22 -3.98 0.14 -1.46
C ILE A 22 -3.50 -1.32 -1.46
N PRO A 23 -4.13 -2.20 -2.25
CA PRO A 23 -3.81 -3.63 -2.25
C PRO A 23 -2.43 -3.95 -2.84
N LYS A 24 -1.90 -3.05 -3.67
CA LYS A 24 -0.63 -3.21 -4.36
C LYS A 24 0.05 -1.86 -4.55
N VAL A 25 1.33 -1.81 -4.23
CA VAL A 25 2.22 -0.64 -4.43
C VAL A 25 3.37 -0.93 -5.38
N LEU A 26 3.72 -2.21 -5.58
CA LEU A 26 4.75 -2.65 -6.52
C LEU A 26 4.26 -3.87 -7.32
N ASP A 27 4.53 -3.90 -8.62
CA ASP A 27 4.26 -5.03 -9.51
C ASP A 27 5.39 -6.06 -9.56
N GLN A 28 6.62 -5.58 -9.47
CA GLN A 28 7.84 -6.36 -9.53
C GLN A 28 8.93 -5.69 -8.70
N ILE A 29 9.93 -6.46 -8.29
CA ILE A 29 11.17 -5.94 -7.71
C ILE A 29 12.30 -6.37 -8.62
N SER A 30 13.10 -5.40 -9.08
CA SER A 30 14.30 -5.68 -9.87
C SER A 30 15.35 -6.42 -9.02
N GLY A 31 16.11 -7.34 -9.63
CA GLY A 31 17.12 -8.13 -8.92
C GLY A 31 18.32 -7.32 -8.41
N ASP A 32 18.53 -6.14 -8.97
CA ASP A 32 19.57 -5.17 -8.59
C ASP A 32 19.05 -4.06 -7.65
N ALA A 33 17.78 -4.12 -7.24
CA ALA A 33 17.20 -3.13 -6.35
C ALA A 33 17.81 -3.24 -4.94
N VAL A 34 18.44 -2.15 -4.48
CA VAL A 34 19.15 -2.11 -3.19
C VAL A 34 18.27 -1.57 -2.06
N MET A 35 17.42 -0.57 -2.33
CA MET A 35 16.60 0.10 -1.30
C MET A 35 15.31 0.70 -1.86
N PHE A 36 14.26 0.70 -1.05
CA PHE A 36 13.01 1.42 -1.27
C PHE A 36 12.69 2.30 -0.06
N ILE A 37 12.28 3.53 -0.29
CA ILE A 37 11.67 4.40 0.73
C ILE A 37 10.22 4.60 0.32
N MET A 38 9.28 4.22 1.18
CA MET A 38 7.87 4.13 0.82
C MET A 38 6.96 4.64 1.94
N ASN A 39 5.79 5.14 1.53
CA ASN A 39 4.73 5.58 2.42
C ASN A 39 3.37 5.21 1.77
N ALA A 40 2.42 4.77 2.59
CA ALA A 40 1.06 4.45 2.16
C ALA A 40 0.07 5.08 3.14
N LEU A 41 -0.83 5.91 2.64
CA LEU A 41 -1.79 6.66 3.45
C LEU A 41 -3.19 6.51 2.86
N TYR A 42 -4.13 6.15 3.73
CA TYR A 42 -5.55 6.16 3.42
C TYR A 42 -6.28 6.97 4.49
N PHE A 43 -7.08 7.94 4.06
CA PHE A 43 -7.89 8.76 4.92
C PHE A 43 -9.36 8.63 4.53
N LYS A 44 -10.22 8.42 5.52
CA LYS A 44 -11.67 8.45 5.38
C LYS A 44 -12.23 9.39 6.44
N GLY A 45 -12.67 10.56 6.02
CA GLY A 45 -13.35 11.53 6.88
C GLY A 45 -14.81 11.64 6.48
N ASP A 46 -15.68 11.78 7.47
CA ASP A 46 -17.06 12.17 7.24
C ASP A 46 -17.14 13.69 7.02
N TRP A 47 -18.05 14.12 6.15
CA TRP A 47 -18.31 15.53 5.95
C TRP A 47 -18.93 16.16 7.21
N SER A 48 -18.48 17.36 7.58
CA SER A 48 -19.09 18.12 8.69
C SER A 48 -20.53 18.53 8.38
N TYR A 49 -20.85 18.75 7.10
CA TYR A 49 -22.20 18.96 6.60
C TYR A 49 -22.43 17.96 5.48
N GLN A 50 -23.20 16.92 5.77
CA GLN A 50 -23.49 15.84 4.83
C GLN A 50 -24.55 16.29 3.81
N PHE A 51 -24.53 15.68 2.63
CA PHE A 51 -25.52 15.92 1.59
C PHE A 51 -26.80 15.14 1.91
N ASP A 52 -27.96 15.76 1.68
CA ASP A 52 -29.23 15.04 1.64
C ASP A 52 -29.18 13.98 0.53
N LYS A 53 -29.84 12.84 0.75
CA LYS A 53 -29.86 11.71 -0.18
C LYS A 53 -30.77 11.94 -1.38
#